data_AF-A0A939ZJZ9-F1
#
_entry.id   AF-A0A939ZJZ9-F1
#
_cell.length_a   1.000
_cell.length_b   1.000
_cell.length_c   1.000
_cell.angle_alpha   90.00
_cell.angle_beta   90.00
_cell.angle_gamma   90.00
#
_symmetry.space_group_name_H-M   'P 1'
#
loop_
_entity.id
_entity.type
_entity.pdbx_description
1 polymer ?
#
loop_
_entity_poly.entity_id
_entity_poly.type
_entity_poly.pdbx_seq_one_letter_code
_entity_poly.pdbx_strand_id
1 'polypeptide(L)'
;MVDKTIFSVNDSNLSMRIQQAEVYLKEFEAEVRRANGATGVFRSKEDALGRIKILQEFAPDDPRVKEMFDRAKRCLMGSLGNFFDVTADMTVYLENEENIRKLYAEKSEKAWNALLEQYKGKLLEKVYPAPDVQETSPEDIEDKYVVLDEVRYPANQFMGVTGEFVHVGKRSTGMYFVKIDARSWLGPYEAVKRYRRLVDTTMMEVDSWTVLGKLKEFTMELPEAGEKKVGPPVFAVVVEPVALYVPGHVLGFYDKERENSGYFVDEEEVAAIKESWYTEKSVPDDVTPERLVEIFRQAIKEKNYDLYVDCIQPERRKNPTQESLLLYYWDLHQERFHGEYVHAVVQPDATKITVVKGYSDESGLESFFLSQEEQQAIAARYGEKVEYASVQTVAFDKNGKQLGSPVKRNLIRTNNGRWYIRDYEIRF
;
A
#
# COMPACT_ATOMS: atom_id res chain seq x y z
N MET A 1 9.08 42.39 11.23
CA MET A 1 10.10 42.15 12.28
C MET A 1 9.66 42.90 13.53
N VAL A 2 9.17 42.20 14.57
CA VAL A 2 8.71 42.83 15.82
C VAL A 2 9.89 43.47 16.52
N ASP A 3 9.89 44.79 16.62
CA ASP A 3 10.92 45.52 17.33
C ASP A 3 10.85 45.17 18.83
N LYS A 4 11.92 44.58 19.37
CA LYS A 4 12.04 44.19 20.79
C LYS A 4 11.92 45.40 21.73
N THR A 5 12.03 46.62 21.21
CA THR A 5 11.82 47.86 21.99
C THR A 5 10.33 48.20 22.19
N ILE A 6 9.40 47.64 21.40
CA ILE A 6 7.97 48.00 21.44
C ILE A 6 7.12 46.97 22.23
N PHE A 7 7.55 45.70 22.28
CA PHE A 7 6.87 44.62 23.01
C PHE A 7 7.76 43.99 24.08
N SER A 8 7.81 44.64 25.25
CA SER A 8 8.50 44.14 26.45
C SER A 8 7.53 43.51 27.45
N VAL A 9 7.94 42.41 28.06
CA VAL A 9 7.14 41.62 29.02
C VAL A 9 7.83 41.63 30.39
N ASN A 10 7.05 41.84 31.44
CA ASN A 10 7.43 41.67 32.83
C ASN A 10 6.20 41.22 33.64
N ASP A 11 6.40 40.85 34.91
CA ASP A 11 5.32 40.31 35.75
C ASP A 11 4.13 41.28 35.91
N SER A 12 4.41 42.58 35.95
CA SER A 12 3.37 43.62 36.12
C SER A 12 2.50 43.82 34.87
N ASN A 13 2.96 43.41 33.69
CA ASN A 13 2.27 43.65 32.43
C ASN A 13 1.93 42.37 31.64
N LEU A 14 2.28 41.19 32.16
CA LEU A 14 2.10 39.88 31.51
C LEU A 14 0.68 39.67 30.98
N SER A 15 -0.34 39.89 31.82
CA SER A 15 -1.74 39.67 31.41
C SER A 15 -2.18 40.61 30.28
N MET A 16 -1.72 41.86 30.28
CA MET A 16 -1.99 42.82 29.20
C MET A 16 -1.27 42.40 27.91
N ARG A 17 -0.03 41.89 28.00
CA ARG A 17 0.74 41.44 26.84
C ARG A 17 0.18 40.17 26.22
N ILE A 18 -0.35 39.24 27.04
CA ILE A 18 -1.11 38.08 26.57
C ILE A 18 -2.34 38.54 25.78
N GLN A 19 -3.14 39.48 26.32
CA GLN A 19 -4.31 40.00 25.59
C GLN A 19 -3.92 40.67 24.27
N GLN A 20 -2.83 41.43 24.24
CA GLN A 20 -2.33 42.03 22.99
C GLN A 20 -1.91 40.97 21.98
N ALA A 21 -1.17 39.93 22.39
CA ALA A 21 -0.77 38.84 21.50
C ALA A 21 -1.97 38.04 20.96
N GLU A 22 -3.02 37.85 21.78
CA GLU A 22 -4.26 37.18 21.38
C GLU A 22 -4.98 37.90 20.23
N VAL A 23 -4.97 39.24 20.20
CA VAL A 23 -5.57 40.02 19.09
C VAL A 23 -4.88 39.70 17.77
N TYR A 24 -3.54 39.78 17.74
CA TYR A 24 -2.77 39.48 16.53
C TYR A 24 -2.86 38.01 16.11
N LEU A 25 -2.94 37.09 17.09
CA LEU A 25 -3.16 35.67 16.80
C LEU A 25 -4.52 35.44 16.13
N LYS A 26 -5.59 36.04 16.64
CA LYS A 26 -6.93 35.93 16.03
C LYS A 26 -6.98 36.50 14.62
N GLU A 27 -6.30 37.63 14.38
CA GLU A 27 -6.19 38.19 13.02
C GLU A 27 -5.45 37.24 12.08
N PHE A 28 -4.33 36.69 12.52
CA PHE A 28 -3.58 35.70 11.73
C PHE A 28 -4.42 34.44 11.47
N GLU A 29 -5.12 33.91 12.48
CA GLU A 29 -6.07 32.79 12.34
C GLU A 29 -7.18 33.10 11.33
N ALA A 30 -7.74 34.31 11.34
CA ALA A 30 -8.76 34.73 10.39
C ALA A 30 -8.22 34.90 8.96
N GLU A 31 -6.99 35.37 8.79
CA GLU A 31 -6.32 35.40 7.49
C GLU A 31 -6.08 34.00 6.93
N VAL A 32 -5.57 33.08 7.75
CA VAL A 32 -5.33 31.68 7.37
C VAL A 32 -6.63 30.96 7.02
N ARG A 33 -7.70 31.14 7.82
CA ARG A 33 -9.03 30.57 7.51
C ARG A 33 -9.58 31.09 6.17
N ARG A 34 -9.41 32.38 5.88
CA ARG A 34 -9.84 32.97 4.59
C ARG A 34 -9.03 32.46 3.41
N ALA A 35 -7.75 32.17 3.61
CA ALA A 35 -6.88 31.64 2.57
C ALA A 35 -7.23 30.19 2.19
N ASN A 36 -7.90 29.43 3.08
CA ASN A 36 -8.38 28.07 2.82
C ASN A 36 -7.31 27.14 2.19
N GLY A 37 -6.09 27.21 2.74
CA GLY A 37 -4.93 26.43 2.28
C GLY A 37 -4.10 27.06 1.18
N ALA A 38 -4.48 28.23 0.66
CA ALA A 38 -3.64 28.99 -0.25
C ALA A 38 -2.41 29.54 0.48
N THR A 39 -1.22 29.25 -0.06
CA THR A 39 0.03 29.82 0.45
C THR A 39 0.18 31.28 0.03
N GLY A 40 0.61 32.14 0.94
CA GLY A 40 0.79 33.56 0.63
C GLY A 40 1.46 34.35 1.74
N VAL A 41 1.50 35.68 1.56
CA VAL A 41 1.99 36.61 2.58
C VAL A 41 0.82 36.96 3.50
N PHE A 42 0.95 36.60 4.78
CA PHE A 42 -0.03 36.88 5.82
C PHE A 42 0.45 38.09 6.62
N ARG A 43 -0.38 39.14 6.68
CA ARG A 43 0.03 40.44 7.22
C ARG A 43 0.32 40.34 8.71
N SER A 44 -0.53 39.64 9.46
CA SER A 44 -0.41 39.55 10.92
C SER A 44 0.54 38.44 11.40
N LYS A 45 1.14 37.67 10.50
CA LYS A 45 1.98 36.50 10.82
C LYS A 45 3.22 36.83 11.64
N GLU A 46 4.06 37.75 11.15
CA GLU A 46 5.32 38.07 11.84
C GLU A 46 5.06 38.68 13.23
N ASP A 47 4.04 39.53 13.34
CA ASP A 47 3.69 40.20 14.58
C ASP A 47 3.09 39.25 15.62
N ALA A 48 2.18 38.34 15.20
CA ALA A 48 1.63 37.31 16.06
C ALA A 48 2.73 36.37 16.58
N LEU A 49 3.54 35.80 15.67
CA LEU A 49 4.58 34.83 16.05
C LEU A 49 5.69 35.46 16.89
N GLY A 50 6.11 36.70 16.57
CA GLY A 50 7.15 37.41 17.32
C GLY A 50 6.73 37.68 18.78
N ARG A 51 5.47 38.10 19.00
CA ARG A 51 4.94 38.36 20.34
C ARG A 51 4.78 37.09 21.16
N ILE A 52 4.27 36.03 20.53
CA ILE A 52 4.08 34.72 21.19
C ILE A 52 5.42 34.09 21.56
N LYS A 53 6.44 34.21 20.69
CA LYS A 53 7.80 33.78 21.02
C LYS A 53 8.34 34.46 22.28
N ILE A 54 8.20 35.79 22.38
CA ILE A 54 8.64 36.56 23.56
C ILE A 54 7.89 36.11 24.83
N LEU A 55 6.57 35.86 24.73
CA LEU A 55 5.78 35.36 25.86
C LEU A 55 6.19 33.95 26.28
N GLN A 56 6.44 33.04 25.33
CA GLN A 56 6.87 31.67 25.59
C GLN A 56 8.28 31.62 26.21
N GLU A 57 9.18 32.52 25.81
CA GLU A 57 10.51 32.65 26.41
C GLU A 57 10.45 33.20 27.85
N PHE A 58 9.50 34.10 28.15
CA PHE A 58 9.38 34.74 29.47
C PHE A 58 8.58 33.90 30.49
N ALA A 59 7.43 33.36 30.08
CA ALA A 59 6.51 32.61 30.94
C ALA A 59 6.10 31.27 30.28
N PRO A 60 7.06 30.33 30.10
CA PRO A 60 6.82 29.08 29.38
C PRO A 60 5.78 28.19 30.04
N ASP A 61 5.59 28.31 31.35
CA ASP A 61 4.67 27.47 32.13
C ASP A 61 3.28 28.06 32.36
N ASP A 62 3.02 29.30 31.93
CA ASP A 62 1.69 29.89 32.00
C ASP A 62 0.73 29.15 31.04
N PRO A 63 -0.37 28.56 31.51
CA PRO A 63 -1.29 27.79 30.67
C PRO A 63 -1.85 28.57 29.47
N ARG A 64 -2.05 29.89 29.62
CA ARG A 64 -2.58 30.75 28.55
C ARG A 64 -1.55 30.95 27.44
N VAL A 65 -0.27 31.01 27.81
CA VAL A 65 0.85 31.14 26.86
C VAL A 65 1.04 29.82 26.10
N LYS A 66 0.97 28.66 26.79
CA LYS A 66 0.99 27.32 26.17
C LYS A 66 -0.13 27.15 25.13
N GLU A 67 -1.37 27.46 25.50
CA GLU A 67 -2.51 27.39 24.58
C GLU A 67 -2.32 28.29 23.35
N MET A 68 -1.85 29.51 23.56
CA MET A 68 -1.59 30.47 22.49
C MET A 68 -0.48 29.99 21.54
N PHE A 69 0.58 29.38 22.09
CA PHE A 69 1.66 28.78 21.32
C PHE A 69 1.17 27.62 20.45
N ASP A 70 0.35 26.71 20.99
CA ASP A 70 -0.20 25.58 20.23
C ASP A 70 -1.15 26.04 19.11
N ARG A 71 -1.97 27.06 19.38
CA ARG A 71 -2.81 27.69 18.36
C ARG A 71 -1.97 28.37 17.27
N ALA A 72 -0.94 29.11 17.64
CA ALA A 72 -0.05 29.77 16.69
C ALA A 72 0.73 28.77 15.83
N LYS A 73 1.15 27.64 16.41
CA LYS A 73 1.75 26.52 15.69
C LYS A 73 0.79 25.97 14.63
N ARG A 74 -0.46 25.66 15.00
CA ARG A 74 -1.50 25.21 14.06
C ARG A 74 -1.78 26.23 12.96
N CYS A 75 -1.89 27.51 13.33
CA CYS A 75 -2.14 28.60 12.39
C CYS A 75 -0.96 28.80 11.41
N LEU A 76 0.28 28.70 11.90
CA LEU A 76 1.48 28.73 11.08
C LEU A 76 1.51 27.58 10.08
N MET A 77 1.17 26.37 10.51
CA MET A 77 1.04 25.23 9.60
C MET A 77 -0.04 25.50 8.54
N GLY A 78 -1.24 25.94 8.93
CA GLY A 78 -2.30 26.33 7.99
C GLY A 78 -1.91 27.45 7.02
N SER A 79 -1.00 28.36 7.41
CA SER A 79 -0.46 29.40 6.52
C SER A 79 0.45 28.84 5.41
N LEU A 80 0.94 27.62 5.58
CA LEU A 80 1.82 26.94 4.63
C LEU A 80 1.08 25.95 3.72
N GLY A 81 -0.25 25.84 3.84
CA GLY A 81 -1.09 24.93 3.07
C GLY A 81 -2.29 24.41 3.87
N ASN A 82 -3.13 23.57 3.26
CA ASN A 82 -4.10 22.80 4.05
C ASN A 82 -3.36 21.72 4.84
N PHE A 83 -3.43 21.83 6.17
CA PHE A 83 -2.86 20.86 7.08
C PHE A 83 -3.95 20.20 7.92
N PHE A 84 -3.84 18.89 8.05
CA PHE A 84 -4.69 18.04 8.86
C PHE A 84 -3.86 17.46 10.01
N ASP A 85 -4.43 17.35 11.21
CA ASP A 85 -3.72 16.77 12.35
C ASP A 85 -3.76 15.25 12.26
N VAL A 86 -2.65 14.63 11.83
CA VAL A 86 -2.56 13.18 11.70
C VAL A 86 -2.48 12.56 13.10
N THR A 87 -3.51 11.80 13.46
CA THR A 87 -3.59 11.12 14.75
C THR A 87 -2.90 9.76 14.72
N ALA A 88 -2.57 9.21 15.90
CA ALA A 88 -1.98 7.88 16.01
C ALA A 88 -2.87 6.78 15.40
N ASP A 89 -4.18 6.86 15.61
CA ASP A 89 -5.15 5.92 15.03
C ASP A 89 -5.13 5.91 13.49
N MET A 90 -4.77 7.04 12.88
CA MET A 90 -4.66 7.12 11.42
C MET A 90 -3.45 6.37 10.88
N THR A 91 -2.38 6.23 11.66
CA THR A 91 -1.11 5.61 11.26
C THR A 91 -0.84 4.26 11.91
N VAL A 92 -1.70 3.78 12.83
CA VAL A 92 -1.52 2.52 13.57
C VAL A 92 -1.24 1.31 12.65
N TYR A 93 -1.81 1.29 11.45
CA TYR A 93 -1.59 0.24 10.46
C TYR A 93 -0.11 0.15 10.02
N LEU A 94 0.61 1.26 9.96
CA LEU A 94 2.04 1.29 9.61
C LEU A 94 2.88 0.66 10.72
N GLU A 95 2.53 0.90 11.99
CA GLU A 95 3.20 0.28 13.14
C GLU A 95 2.91 -1.22 13.18
N ASN A 96 1.66 -1.62 12.96
CA ASN A 96 1.27 -3.04 12.85
C ASN A 96 2.05 -3.75 11.73
N GLU A 97 2.17 -3.10 10.57
CA GLU A 97 2.94 -3.59 9.43
C GLU A 97 4.43 -3.75 9.76
N GLU A 98 5.04 -2.76 10.41
CA GLU A 98 6.44 -2.83 10.82
C GLU A 98 6.68 -3.97 11.82
N ASN A 99 5.77 -4.17 12.76
CA ASN A 99 5.86 -5.22 13.78
C ASN A 99 5.76 -6.62 13.17
N ILE A 100 4.78 -6.85 12.28
CA ILE A 100 4.63 -8.16 11.62
C ILE A 100 5.76 -8.42 10.63
N ARG A 101 6.27 -7.41 9.92
CA ARG A 101 7.44 -7.54 9.06
C ARG A 101 8.66 -8.03 9.84
N LYS A 102 8.96 -7.42 11.00
CA LYS A 102 10.08 -7.86 11.86
C LYS A 102 9.89 -9.31 12.33
N LEU A 103 8.69 -9.64 12.79
CA LEU A 103 8.35 -11.00 13.23
C LEU A 103 8.60 -12.04 12.12
N TYR A 104 8.12 -11.78 10.90
CA TYR A 104 8.26 -12.73 9.80
C TYR A 104 9.65 -12.74 9.17
N ALA A 105 10.41 -11.65 9.24
CA ALA A 105 11.83 -11.64 8.90
C ALA A 105 12.62 -12.60 9.81
N GLU A 106 12.41 -12.52 11.13
CA GLU A 106 13.05 -13.42 12.11
C GLU A 106 12.62 -14.88 11.92
N LYS A 107 11.31 -15.13 11.73
CA LYS A 107 10.78 -16.47 11.44
C LYS A 107 11.39 -17.04 10.16
N SER A 108 11.50 -16.22 9.11
CA SER A 108 12.05 -16.62 7.82
C SER A 108 13.54 -16.93 7.88
N GLU A 109 14.32 -16.12 8.60
CA GLU A 109 15.74 -16.38 8.81
C GLU A 109 15.96 -17.69 9.61
N LYS A 110 15.17 -17.91 10.66
CA LYS A 110 15.22 -19.15 11.43
C LYS A 110 14.86 -20.37 10.58
N ALA A 111 13.81 -20.26 9.77
CA ALA A 111 13.38 -21.32 8.87
C ALA A 111 14.42 -21.60 7.77
N TRP A 112 15.06 -20.56 7.23
CA TRP A 112 16.15 -20.69 6.27
C TRP A 112 17.33 -21.46 6.86
N ASN A 113 17.79 -21.07 8.05
CA ASN A 113 18.90 -21.75 8.72
C ASN A 113 18.57 -23.22 9.04
N ALA A 114 17.34 -23.50 9.48
CA ALA A 114 16.88 -24.88 9.72
C ALA A 114 16.85 -25.71 8.42
N LEU A 115 16.42 -25.11 7.32
CA LEU A 115 16.41 -25.74 6.00
C LEU A 115 17.84 -26.06 5.54
N LEU A 116 18.78 -25.13 5.70
CA LEU A 116 20.19 -25.38 5.36
C LEU A 116 20.80 -26.52 6.20
N GLU A 117 20.49 -26.60 7.50
CA GLU A 117 20.97 -27.69 8.34
C GLU A 117 20.35 -29.04 7.92
N GLN A 118 19.08 -29.08 7.52
CA GLN A 118 18.42 -30.27 6.98
C GLN A 118 19.14 -30.79 5.72
N TYR A 119 19.62 -29.90 4.86
CA TYR A 119 20.30 -30.26 3.61
C TYR A 119 21.83 -30.34 3.71
N LYS A 120 22.43 -30.08 4.87
CA LYS A 120 23.89 -29.98 5.05
C LYS A 120 24.73 -31.12 4.47
N GLY A 121 24.26 -32.37 4.59
CA GLY A 121 24.96 -33.54 4.02
C GLY A 121 24.82 -33.69 2.49
N LYS A 122 23.90 -32.93 1.88
CA LYS A 122 23.59 -32.95 0.44
C LYS A 122 23.97 -31.64 -0.26
N LEU A 123 24.20 -30.56 0.48
CA LEU A 123 24.68 -29.29 -0.07
C LEU A 123 26.07 -29.46 -0.69
N LEU A 124 26.31 -28.79 -1.81
CA LEU A 124 27.66 -28.63 -2.35
C LEU A 124 28.52 -27.88 -1.33
N GLU A 125 29.71 -28.44 -1.02
CA GLU A 125 30.68 -27.76 -0.16
C GLU A 125 31.20 -26.46 -0.77
N LYS A 126 31.27 -26.40 -2.10
CA LYS A 126 31.67 -25.22 -2.88
C LYS A 126 30.72 -25.05 -4.06
N VAL A 127 30.17 -23.85 -4.19
CA VAL A 127 29.31 -23.47 -5.32
C VAL A 127 30.12 -23.30 -6.61
N TYR A 128 31.34 -22.75 -6.48
CA TYR A 128 32.26 -22.55 -7.60
C TYR A 128 33.65 -23.18 -7.32
N PRO A 129 34.33 -23.75 -8.34
CA PRO A 129 33.82 -23.95 -9.71
C PRO A 129 32.60 -24.87 -9.72
N ALA A 130 31.63 -24.56 -10.60
CA ALA A 130 30.44 -25.40 -10.74
C ALA A 130 30.87 -26.77 -11.31
N PRO A 131 30.09 -27.85 -11.05
CA PRO A 131 30.36 -29.15 -11.65
C PRO A 131 30.57 -29.04 -13.17
N ASP A 132 31.66 -29.63 -13.67
CA ASP A 132 31.98 -29.65 -15.09
C ASP A 132 31.39 -30.90 -15.74
N VAL A 133 30.67 -30.74 -16.85
CA VAL A 133 30.06 -31.83 -17.62
C VAL A 133 31.07 -32.85 -18.16
N GLN A 134 32.33 -32.45 -18.34
CA GLN A 134 33.41 -33.31 -18.82
C GLN A 134 34.04 -34.14 -17.68
N GLU A 135 33.95 -33.66 -16.44
CA GLU A 135 34.64 -34.25 -15.29
C GLU A 135 33.70 -34.90 -14.27
N THR A 136 32.41 -34.55 -14.30
CA THR A 136 31.41 -34.96 -13.31
C THR A 136 30.35 -35.84 -13.94
N SER A 137 30.08 -37.01 -13.36
CA SER A 137 28.98 -37.87 -13.82
C SER A 137 27.63 -37.26 -13.42
N PRO A 138 26.56 -37.43 -14.22
CA PRO A 138 25.20 -37.07 -13.80
C PRO A 138 24.78 -37.69 -12.46
N GLU A 139 25.24 -38.90 -12.16
CA GLU A 139 24.95 -39.60 -10.90
C GLU A 139 25.54 -38.86 -9.67
N ASP A 140 26.65 -38.13 -9.86
CA ASP A 140 27.31 -37.38 -8.78
C ASP A 140 26.54 -36.12 -8.37
N ILE A 141 25.66 -35.62 -9.25
CA ILE A 141 24.84 -34.42 -9.00
C ILE A 141 23.40 -34.73 -8.61
N GLU A 142 22.87 -35.92 -8.90
CA GLU A 142 21.44 -36.25 -8.80
C GLU A 142 20.83 -36.07 -7.39
N ASP A 143 21.63 -36.14 -6.33
CA ASP A 143 21.19 -35.95 -4.94
C ASP A 143 21.80 -34.73 -4.25
N LYS A 144 22.45 -33.86 -5.03
CA LYS A 144 23.10 -32.65 -4.52
C LYS A 144 22.20 -31.44 -4.60
N TYR A 145 22.44 -30.52 -3.68
CA TYR A 145 21.75 -29.25 -3.56
C TYR A 145 22.74 -28.11 -3.59
N VAL A 146 22.30 -26.95 -4.06
CA VAL A 146 23.10 -25.74 -4.12
C VAL A 146 22.32 -24.56 -3.56
N VAL A 147 23.04 -23.68 -2.87
CA VAL A 147 22.55 -22.34 -2.53
C VAL A 147 23.17 -21.38 -3.52
N LEU A 148 22.34 -20.70 -4.30
CA LEU A 148 22.74 -19.67 -5.24
C LEU A 148 22.26 -18.33 -4.73
N ASP A 149 23.20 -17.46 -4.38
CA ASP A 149 22.92 -16.07 -4.06
C ASP A 149 22.87 -15.22 -5.34
N GLU A 150 22.24 -14.04 -5.24
CA GLU A 150 22.17 -13.05 -6.31
C GLU A 150 21.57 -13.55 -7.63
N VAL A 151 20.58 -14.44 -7.55
CA VAL A 151 19.83 -14.89 -8.73
C VAL A 151 18.96 -13.74 -9.23
N ARG A 152 19.36 -13.09 -10.33
CA ARG A 152 18.69 -11.88 -10.84
C ARG A 152 17.54 -12.20 -11.80
N TYR A 153 16.31 -11.98 -11.35
CA TYR A 153 15.10 -12.15 -12.17
C TYR A 153 14.30 -10.84 -12.20
N PRO A 154 13.86 -10.35 -13.39
CA PRO A 154 13.95 -10.97 -14.72
C PRO A 154 15.25 -10.68 -15.48
N ALA A 155 16.23 -9.97 -14.90
CA ALA A 155 17.39 -9.48 -15.65
C ALA A 155 18.23 -10.55 -16.38
N ASN A 156 18.41 -11.73 -15.77
CA ASN A 156 19.17 -12.85 -16.35
C ASN A 156 18.27 -13.96 -16.91
N GLN A 157 16.99 -13.66 -17.15
CA GLN A 157 16.02 -14.58 -17.73
C GLN A 157 16.33 -14.83 -19.21
N PHE A 158 16.22 -16.08 -19.65
CA PHE A 158 16.28 -16.44 -21.06
C PHE A 158 15.43 -17.67 -21.39
N MET A 159 14.95 -17.72 -22.63
CA MET A 159 14.23 -18.87 -23.17
C MET A 159 15.21 -19.82 -23.88
N GLY A 160 15.44 -20.98 -23.29
CA GLY A 160 16.24 -22.07 -23.84
C GLY A 160 15.43 -22.98 -24.77
N VAL A 161 16.08 -24.03 -25.28
CA VAL A 161 15.42 -25.12 -26.03
C VAL A 161 14.68 -26.05 -25.06
N THR A 162 15.22 -26.26 -23.88
CA THR A 162 14.71 -27.22 -22.88
C THR A 162 13.80 -26.61 -21.81
N GLY A 163 13.63 -25.28 -21.82
CA GLY A 163 12.78 -24.57 -20.88
C GLY A 163 13.17 -23.10 -20.72
N GLU A 164 12.59 -22.47 -19.71
CA GLU A 164 12.90 -21.10 -19.31
C GLU A 164 13.75 -21.07 -18.04
N PHE A 165 14.80 -20.26 -18.07
CA PHE A 165 15.82 -20.25 -17.02
C PHE A 165 16.26 -18.84 -16.64
N VAL A 166 16.86 -18.75 -15.45
CA VAL A 166 17.72 -17.64 -15.04
C VAL A 166 19.15 -18.16 -14.95
N HIS A 167 20.09 -17.52 -15.67
CA HIS A 167 21.50 -17.92 -15.58
C HIS A 167 22.21 -17.28 -14.38
N VAL A 168 23.08 -18.07 -13.75
CA VAL A 168 23.91 -17.66 -12.60
C VAL A 168 25.34 -18.15 -12.83
N GLY A 169 26.32 -17.29 -12.55
CA GLY A 169 27.75 -17.61 -12.73
C GLY A 169 28.35 -17.08 -14.03
N LYS A 170 29.53 -17.60 -14.38
CA LYS A 170 30.35 -17.12 -15.50
C LYS A 170 31.06 -18.29 -16.17
N ARG A 171 31.31 -18.20 -17.47
CA ARG A 171 31.92 -19.28 -18.27
C ARG A 171 33.25 -19.81 -17.71
N SER A 172 34.05 -18.96 -17.07
CA SER A 172 35.36 -19.34 -16.51
C SER A 172 35.28 -20.19 -15.24
N THR A 173 34.15 -20.18 -14.53
CA THR A 173 33.95 -20.88 -13.26
C THR A 173 32.79 -21.86 -13.31
N GLY A 174 32.17 -22.02 -14.49
CA GLY A 174 30.93 -22.77 -14.67
C GLY A 174 29.67 -21.93 -14.41
N MET A 175 28.54 -22.43 -14.90
CA MET A 175 27.24 -21.78 -14.84
C MET A 175 26.18 -22.72 -14.25
N TYR A 176 25.18 -22.11 -13.61
CA TYR A 176 23.95 -22.75 -13.20
C TYR A 176 22.78 -22.15 -13.97
N PHE A 177 21.83 -22.98 -14.39
CA PHE A 177 20.56 -22.54 -14.96
C PHE A 177 19.43 -22.88 -14.00
N VAL A 178 18.91 -21.86 -13.32
CA VAL A 178 17.78 -22.00 -12.41
C VAL A 178 16.50 -22.07 -13.24
N LYS A 179 15.76 -23.16 -13.12
CA LYS A 179 14.53 -23.39 -13.89
C LYS A 179 13.37 -22.56 -13.34
N ILE A 180 12.71 -21.76 -14.18
CA ILE A 180 11.67 -20.80 -13.78
C ILE A 180 10.29 -21.01 -14.42
N ASP A 181 10.20 -21.85 -15.45
CA ASP A 181 8.93 -22.24 -16.09
C ASP A 181 8.13 -23.29 -15.30
N ALA A 182 8.68 -23.79 -14.20
CA ALA A 182 8.08 -24.86 -13.41
C ALA A 182 7.42 -24.36 -12.12
N ARG A 183 6.48 -25.18 -11.60
CA ARG A 183 5.81 -24.92 -10.31
C ARG A 183 6.79 -24.77 -9.14
N SER A 184 7.97 -25.38 -9.25
CA SER A 184 9.08 -25.25 -8.30
C SER A 184 9.57 -23.81 -8.12
N TRP A 185 9.49 -22.98 -9.16
CA TRP A 185 9.76 -21.55 -9.08
C TRP A 185 8.47 -20.75 -8.84
N LEU A 186 7.44 -21.00 -9.66
CA LEU A 186 6.21 -20.22 -9.65
C LEU A 186 5.48 -20.28 -8.30
N GLY A 187 5.47 -21.43 -7.62
CA GLY A 187 4.84 -21.60 -6.31
C GLY A 187 5.45 -20.68 -5.23
N PRO A 188 6.76 -20.83 -4.93
CA PRO A 188 7.45 -19.94 -4.00
C PRO A 188 7.41 -18.46 -4.42
N TYR A 189 7.52 -18.18 -5.72
CA TYR A 189 7.49 -16.80 -6.25
C TYR A 189 6.13 -16.13 -6.00
N GLU A 190 5.02 -16.84 -6.25
CA GLU A 190 3.69 -16.36 -5.91
C GLU A 190 3.46 -16.28 -4.40
N ALA A 191 4.06 -17.18 -3.60
CA ALA A 191 4.03 -17.06 -2.14
C ALA A 191 4.70 -15.78 -1.64
N VAL A 192 5.82 -15.38 -2.24
CA VAL A 192 6.51 -14.13 -1.92
C VAL A 192 5.67 -12.90 -2.31
N LYS A 193 4.94 -12.96 -3.43
CA LYS A 193 3.98 -11.90 -3.78
C LYS A 193 2.83 -11.80 -2.78
N ARG A 194 2.31 -12.93 -2.29
CA ARG A 194 1.29 -12.94 -1.23
C ARG A 194 1.86 -12.39 0.07
N TYR A 195 3.09 -12.73 0.43
CA TYR A 195 3.80 -12.13 1.56
C TYR A 195 3.90 -10.60 1.43
N ARG A 196 4.27 -10.04 0.27
CA ARG A 196 4.27 -8.58 0.06
C ARG A 196 2.91 -7.96 0.37
N ARG A 197 1.84 -8.55 -0.18
CA ARG A 197 0.47 -8.07 -0.03
C ARG A 197 -0.05 -8.18 1.39
N LEU A 198 0.38 -9.20 2.13
CA LEU A 198 -0.11 -9.47 3.47
C LEU A 198 0.78 -8.82 4.53
N VAL A 199 2.09 -8.96 4.43
CA VAL A 199 3.02 -8.61 5.50
C VAL A 199 3.79 -7.34 5.18
N ASP A 200 4.45 -7.23 4.03
CA ASP A 200 5.45 -6.17 3.78
C ASP A 200 5.24 -5.44 2.44
N THR A 201 4.62 -4.27 2.47
CA THR A 201 4.40 -3.41 1.29
C THR A 201 5.69 -2.71 0.85
N THR A 202 6.67 -2.55 1.75
CA THR A 202 7.95 -1.90 1.40
C THR A 202 8.82 -2.75 0.51
N MET A 203 8.54 -4.05 0.46
CA MET A 203 9.20 -4.99 -0.41
C MET A 203 8.79 -4.72 -1.86
N MET A 204 9.62 -3.95 -2.57
CA MET A 204 9.47 -3.70 -4.02
C MET A 204 9.55 -5.02 -4.82
N GLU A 205 9.39 -4.94 -6.14
CA GLU A 205 9.70 -6.09 -7.00
C GLU A 205 11.11 -6.60 -6.71
N VAL A 206 11.18 -7.85 -6.28
CA VAL A 206 12.43 -8.51 -5.91
C VAL A 206 13.21 -8.82 -7.18
N ASP A 207 14.33 -8.13 -7.33
CA ASP A 207 15.22 -8.27 -8.49
C ASP A 207 16.36 -9.26 -8.24
N SER A 208 16.55 -9.71 -7.00
CA SER A 208 17.64 -10.59 -6.57
C SER A 208 17.16 -11.59 -5.52
N TRP A 209 17.40 -12.87 -5.78
CA TRP A 209 16.91 -13.98 -4.97
C TRP A 209 18.08 -14.84 -4.46
N THR A 210 17.93 -15.38 -3.25
CA THR A 210 18.73 -16.52 -2.81
C THR A 210 17.93 -17.79 -3.04
N VAL A 211 18.46 -18.72 -3.83
CA VAL A 211 17.77 -19.95 -4.24
C VAL A 211 18.44 -21.15 -3.59
N LEU A 212 17.66 -21.92 -2.84
CA LEU A 212 18.03 -23.31 -2.56
C LEU A 212 17.41 -24.17 -3.64
N GLY A 213 18.22 -24.98 -4.33
CA GLY A 213 17.72 -25.84 -5.39
C GLY A 213 18.44 -27.18 -5.48
N LYS A 214 17.73 -28.17 -6.03
CA LYS A 214 18.25 -29.49 -6.34
C LYS A 214 18.95 -29.46 -7.70
N LEU A 215 20.14 -30.03 -7.79
CA LEU A 215 20.81 -30.23 -9.09
C LEU A 215 20.12 -31.39 -9.82
N LYS A 216 19.81 -31.20 -11.10
CA LYS A 216 19.03 -32.18 -11.88
C LYS A 216 19.87 -32.85 -12.95
N GLU A 217 20.41 -32.06 -13.85
CA GLU A 217 21.09 -32.54 -15.04
C GLU A 217 22.04 -31.48 -15.58
N PHE A 218 22.90 -31.89 -16.51
CA PHE A 218 23.65 -30.96 -17.34
C PHE A 218 22.85 -30.65 -18.60
N THR A 219 22.76 -29.37 -18.95
CA THR A 219 22.17 -28.94 -20.23
C THR A 219 23.12 -28.01 -20.97
N MET A 220 22.90 -27.86 -22.26
CA MET A 220 23.62 -26.93 -23.11
C MET A 220 22.64 -25.95 -23.73
N GLU A 221 22.73 -24.67 -23.34
CA GLU A 221 21.81 -23.63 -23.79
C GLU A 221 22.54 -22.38 -24.25
N LEU A 222 21.79 -21.47 -24.87
CA LEU A 222 22.24 -20.16 -25.32
C LEU A 222 21.63 -19.08 -24.40
N PRO A 223 22.30 -18.70 -23.29
CA PRO A 223 21.80 -17.71 -22.35
C PRO A 223 21.94 -16.30 -22.95
N GLU A 224 20.96 -15.90 -23.76
CA GLU A 224 20.85 -14.55 -24.29
C GLU A 224 19.43 -14.03 -24.15
N ALA A 225 19.31 -12.88 -23.47
CA ALA A 225 18.09 -12.10 -23.40
C ALA A 225 18.00 -11.22 -24.67
N GLY A 226 17.42 -11.75 -25.75
CA GLY A 226 17.19 -11.01 -27.00
C GLY A 226 16.70 -11.89 -28.16
N GLU A 227 16.08 -11.28 -29.17
CA GLU A 227 15.53 -12.00 -30.34
C GLU A 227 16.62 -12.66 -31.20
N LYS A 228 17.86 -12.17 -31.14
CA LYS A 228 19.01 -12.73 -31.88
C LYS A 228 19.98 -13.38 -30.89
N LYS A 229 20.10 -14.70 -30.98
CA LYS A 229 21.09 -15.50 -30.27
C LYS A 229 22.43 -15.48 -31.04
N VAL A 230 23.42 -14.73 -30.57
CA VAL A 230 24.68 -14.41 -31.28
C VAL A 230 25.89 -15.15 -30.67
N GLY A 231 25.84 -15.51 -29.39
CA GLY A 231 26.91 -16.19 -28.65
C GLY A 231 26.92 -17.71 -28.84
N PRO A 232 28.01 -18.39 -28.46
CA PRO A 232 28.08 -19.86 -28.49
C PRO A 232 27.30 -20.47 -27.32
N PRO A 233 26.81 -21.71 -27.48
CA PRO A 233 26.14 -22.43 -26.42
C PRO A 233 27.07 -22.69 -25.23
N VAL A 234 26.47 -22.80 -24.04
CA VAL A 234 27.19 -22.99 -22.76
C VAL A 234 26.57 -24.16 -22.01
N PHE A 235 27.43 -25.04 -21.50
CA PHE A 235 27.03 -26.08 -20.57
C PHE A 235 26.81 -25.49 -19.18
N ALA A 236 25.73 -25.92 -18.52
CA ALA A 236 25.43 -25.54 -17.16
C ALA A 236 24.71 -26.68 -16.43
N VAL A 237 24.78 -26.63 -15.10
CA VAL A 237 23.97 -27.51 -14.24
C VAL A 237 22.58 -26.89 -14.08
N VAL A 238 21.53 -27.66 -14.38
CA VAL A 238 20.15 -27.27 -14.15
C VAL A 238 19.84 -27.38 -12.66
N VAL A 239 19.26 -26.30 -12.12
CA VAL A 239 18.85 -26.18 -10.73
C VAL A 239 17.34 -26.08 -10.67
N GLU A 240 16.69 -27.06 -10.03
CA GLU A 240 15.27 -27.03 -9.71
C GLU A 240 15.07 -26.40 -8.32
N PRO A 241 14.41 -25.25 -8.22
CA PRO A 241 14.22 -24.59 -6.92
C PRO A 241 13.41 -25.45 -5.94
N VAL A 242 13.78 -25.41 -4.67
CA VAL A 242 12.96 -25.96 -3.57
C VAL A 242 12.52 -24.87 -2.60
N ALA A 243 13.26 -23.75 -2.54
CA ALA A 243 12.88 -22.57 -1.79
C ALA A 243 13.49 -21.31 -2.41
N LEU A 244 12.76 -20.20 -2.28
CA LEU A 244 13.21 -18.86 -2.65
C LEU A 244 13.28 -18.00 -1.39
N TYR A 245 14.46 -17.47 -1.11
CA TYR A 245 14.71 -16.65 0.06
C TYR A 245 15.02 -15.21 -0.36
N VAL A 246 14.37 -14.27 0.32
CA VAL A 246 14.68 -12.84 0.26
C VAL A 246 15.20 -12.45 1.64
N PRO A 247 16.54 -12.28 1.79
CA PRO A 247 17.16 -12.02 3.08
C PRO A 247 16.54 -10.84 3.83
N GLY A 248 16.22 -11.04 5.10
CA GLY A 248 15.60 -10.02 5.95
C GLY A 248 14.10 -9.80 5.71
N HIS A 249 13.46 -10.56 4.81
CA HIS A 249 12.04 -10.43 4.53
C HIS A 249 11.30 -11.77 4.64
N VAL A 250 11.52 -12.70 3.69
CA VAL A 250 10.65 -13.87 3.55
C VAL A 250 11.36 -15.07 2.95
N LEU A 251 10.96 -16.25 3.39
CA LEU A 251 11.27 -17.54 2.77
C LEU A 251 9.99 -18.15 2.19
N GLY A 252 9.99 -18.39 0.88
CA GLY A 252 8.97 -19.14 0.16
C GLY A 252 9.42 -20.57 -0.12
N PHE A 253 8.55 -21.54 0.14
CA PHE A 253 8.78 -22.97 -0.07
C PHE A 253 8.00 -23.50 -1.26
N TYR A 254 8.57 -24.49 -1.93
CA TYR A 254 7.86 -25.28 -2.92
C TYR A 254 7.23 -26.51 -2.25
N ASP A 255 5.96 -26.74 -2.52
CA ASP A 255 5.24 -27.94 -2.09
C ASP A 255 4.23 -28.35 -3.16
N LYS A 256 4.55 -29.44 -3.86
CA LYS A 256 3.74 -29.98 -4.96
C LYS A 256 2.33 -30.42 -4.55
N GLU A 257 2.10 -30.72 -3.27
CA GLU A 257 0.82 -31.23 -2.78
C GLU A 257 -0.14 -30.09 -2.43
N ARG A 258 0.35 -28.85 -2.31
CA ARG A 258 -0.49 -27.67 -2.09
C ARG A 258 -1.10 -27.18 -3.41
N GLU A 259 -2.33 -26.66 -3.32
CA GLU A 259 -3.05 -26.07 -4.47
C GLU A 259 -2.23 -24.98 -5.17
N ASN A 260 -1.66 -24.05 -4.39
CA ASN A 260 -0.82 -22.97 -4.90
C ASN A 260 0.63 -23.38 -5.19
N SER A 261 0.97 -24.66 -5.00
CA SER A 261 2.32 -25.22 -5.16
C SER A 261 3.43 -24.57 -4.32
N GLY A 262 3.12 -23.57 -3.50
CA GLY A 262 4.09 -22.93 -2.62
C GLY A 262 3.42 -22.05 -1.56
N TYR A 263 4.18 -21.80 -0.49
CA TYR A 263 3.75 -21.07 0.70
C TYR A 263 4.93 -20.35 1.33
N PHE A 264 4.68 -19.32 2.14
CA PHE A 264 5.73 -18.73 2.96
C PHE A 264 5.58 -19.16 4.43
N VAL A 265 6.64 -18.97 5.22
CA VAL A 265 6.67 -19.36 6.64
C VAL A 265 5.42 -18.86 7.35
N ASP A 266 4.68 -19.75 7.99
CA ASP A 266 3.47 -19.46 8.79
C ASP A 266 2.43 -18.57 8.08
N GLU A 267 2.23 -18.78 6.78
CA GLU A 267 1.27 -18.03 5.96
C GLU A 267 -0.16 -18.05 6.53
N GLU A 268 -0.62 -19.19 7.02
CA GLU A 268 -1.96 -19.34 7.62
C GLU A 268 -2.11 -18.54 8.93
N GLU A 269 -1.03 -18.37 9.70
CA GLU A 269 -1.05 -17.58 10.94
C GLU A 269 -1.20 -16.08 10.67
N VAL A 270 -0.76 -15.59 9.50
CA VAL A 270 -0.88 -14.17 9.13
C VAL A 270 -2.34 -13.74 9.13
N ALA A 271 -3.22 -14.56 8.56
CA ALA A 271 -4.65 -14.28 8.53
C ALA A 271 -5.23 -14.15 9.94
N ALA A 272 -4.85 -15.07 10.85
CA ALA A 272 -5.31 -15.06 12.24
C ALA A 272 -4.83 -13.82 13.01
N ILE A 273 -3.58 -13.38 12.80
CA ILE A 273 -3.04 -12.16 13.41
C ILE A 273 -3.85 -10.94 12.93
N LYS A 274 -4.05 -10.83 11.61
CA LYS A 274 -4.72 -9.68 10.98
C LYS A 274 -6.19 -9.56 11.30
N GLU A 275 -6.88 -10.67 11.54
CA GLU A 275 -8.30 -10.68 11.90
C GLU A 275 -8.59 -9.84 13.16
N SER A 276 -7.59 -9.68 14.04
CA SER A 276 -7.67 -8.83 15.24
C SER A 276 -7.46 -7.34 14.97
N TRP A 277 -6.94 -6.97 13.79
CA TRP A 277 -6.65 -5.59 13.41
C TRP A 277 -7.78 -4.92 12.63
N TYR A 278 -8.69 -5.72 12.09
CA TYR A 278 -9.77 -5.21 11.26
C TYR A 278 -10.75 -4.38 12.07
N THR A 279 -10.84 -3.09 11.75
CA THR A 279 -11.83 -2.19 12.34
C THR A 279 -13.23 -2.55 11.87
N GLU A 280 -13.34 -2.95 10.60
CA GLU A 280 -14.59 -3.35 9.96
C GLU A 280 -14.40 -4.70 9.28
N LYS A 281 -15.44 -5.53 9.31
CA LYS A 281 -15.40 -6.90 8.74
C LYS A 281 -16.37 -7.11 7.59
N SER A 282 -17.34 -6.21 7.43
CA SER A 282 -18.37 -6.29 6.39
C SER A 282 -18.91 -4.90 6.08
N VAL A 283 -19.38 -4.69 4.85
CA VAL A 283 -20.06 -3.45 4.48
C VAL A 283 -21.56 -3.56 4.80
N PRO A 284 -22.14 -2.65 5.61
CA PRO A 284 -23.58 -2.62 5.89
C PRO A 284 -24.43 -2.43 4.61
N ASP A 285 -25.64 -2.99 4.59
CA ASP A 285 -26.54 -2.88 3.43
C ASP A 285 -27.07 -1.45 3.22
N ASP A 286 -27.24 -0.68 4.29
CA ASP A 286 -27.74 0.69 4.31
C ASP A 286 -26.62 1.75 4.38
N VAL A 287 -25.38 1.35 4.08
CA VAL A 287 -24.20 2.22 4.15
C VAL A 287 -24.38 3.50 3.34
N THR A 288 -23.98 4.65 3.88
CA THR A 288 -23.98 5.92 3.13
C THR A 288 -22.80 5.96 2.14
N PRO A 289 -22.87 6.77 1.06
CA PRO A 289 -21.75 6.94 0.13
C PRO A 289 -20.43 7.30 0.83
N GLU A 290 -20.48 8.19 1.81
CA GLU A 290 -19.31 8.64 2.58
C GLU A 290 -18.74 7.49 3.39
N ARG A 291 -19.60 6.79 4.14
CA ARG A 291 -19.18 5.68 5.00
C ARG A 291 -18.57 4.55 4.19
N LEU A 292 -19.10 4.28 2.99
CA LEU A 292 -18.52 3.27 2.10
C LEU A 292 -17.09 3.63 1.69
N VAL A 293 -16.82 4.90 1.36
CA VAL A 293 -15.47 5.36 1.02
C VAL A 293 -14.52 5.26 2.22
N GLU A 294 -15.00 5.51 3.44
CA GLU A 294 -14.22 5.32 4.66
C GLU A 294 -13.88 3.84 4.91
N ILE A 295 -14.85 2.93 4.76
CA ILE A 295 -14.64 1.49 4.88
C ILE A 295 -13.64 1.02 3.82
N PHE A 296 -13.81 1.47 2.57
CA PHE A 296 -12.90 1.15 1.46
C PHE A 296 -11.46 1.60 1.76
N ARG A 297 -11.28 2.84 2.25
CA ARG A 297 -9.98 3.36 2.69
C ARG A 297 -9.39 2.50 3.81
N GLN A 298 -10.20 2.14 4.80
CA GLN A 298 -9.73 1.37 5.96
C GLN A 298 -9.33 -0.05 5.58
N ALA A 299 -10.11 -0.71 4.72
CA ALA A 299 -9.79 -2.03 4.18
C ALA A 299 -8.42 -2.06 3.50
N ILE A 300 -8.08 -1.00 2.75
CA ILE A 300 -6.75 -0.83 2.16
C ILE A 300 -5.70 -0.71 3.27
N LYS A 301 -5.82 0.26 4.18
CA LYS A 301 -4.84 0.48 5.25
C LYS A 301 -4.57 -0.78 6.08
N GLU A 302 -5.60 -1.56 6.37
CA GLU A 302 -5.51 -2.79 7.18
C GLU A 302 -5.16 -4.04 6.38
N LYS A 303 -4.93 -3.91 5.07
CA LYS A 303 -4.68 -5.04 4.15
C LYS A 303 -5.78 -6.12 4.23
N ASN A 304 -7.04 -5.71 4.33
CA ASN A 304 -8.23 -6.57 4.27
C ASN A 304 -8.74 -6.63 2.81
N TYR A 305 -8.19 -7.57 2.04
CA TYR A 305 -8.52 -7.70 0.62
C TYR A 305 -9.99 -8.06 0.40
N ASP A 306 -10.56 -8.94 1.21
CA ASP A 306 -11.95 -9.39 1.06
C ASP A 306 -12.94 -8.23 1.25
N LEU A 307 -12.73 -7.38 2.26
CA LEU A 307 -13.54 -6.19 2.48
C LEU A 307 -13.33 -5.12 1.40
N TYR A 308 -12.08 -4.92 0.96
CA TYR A 308 -11.76 -4.02 -0.16
C TYR A 308 -12.52 -4.41 -1.41
N VAL A 309 -12.47 -5.71 -1.71
CA VAL A 309 -13.17 -6.31 -2.83
C VAL A 309 -14.67 -6.12 -2.62
N ASP A 310 -15.27 -6.46 -1.46
CA ASP A 310 -16.71 -6.30 -1.14
C ASP A 310 -17.25 -4.87 -1.34
N CYS A 311 -16.43 -3.85 -1.09
CA CYS A 311 -16.79 -2.46 -1.36
C CYS A 311 -17.00 -2.15 -2.86
N ILE A 312 -16.41 -2.94 -3.76
CA ILE A 312 -16.39 -2.71 -5.21
C ILE A 312 -17.51 -3.48 -5.88
N GLN A 313 -18.13 -2.85 -6.91
CA GLN A 313 -19.25 -3.42 -7.65
C GLN A 313 -18.94 -4.86 -8.15
N PRO A 314 -19.86 -5.83 -7.97
CA PRO A 314 -19.62 -7.24 -8.33
C PRO A 314 -19.26 -7.48 -9.80
N GLU A 315 -19.71 -6.61 -10.71
CA GLU A 315 -19.38 -6.64 -12.14
C GLU A 315 -17.88 -6.59 -12.43
N ARG A 316 -17.07 -6.09 -11.49
CA ARG A 316 -15.60 -6.01 -11.61
C ARG A 316 -14.90 -7.32 -11.21
N ARG A 317 -15.65 -8.40 -10.94
CA ARG A 317 -15.10 -9.72 -10.57
C ARG A 317 -15.63 -10.85 -11.45
N LYS A 318 -16.16 -10.52 -12.64
CA LYS A 318 -16.83 -11.51 -13.49
C LYS A 318 -15.87 -12.40 -14.27
N ASN A 319 -14.60 -12.00 -14.39
CA ASN A 319 -13.59 -12.77 -15.12
C ASN A 319 -12.18 -12.60 -14.51
N PRO A 320 -11.25 -13.52 -14.83
CA PRO A 320 -9.89 -13.49 -14.28
C PRO A 320 -9.09 -12.22 -14.62
N THR A 321 -9.34 -11.61 -15.77
CA THR A 321 -8.67 -10.35 -16.16
C THR A 321 -9.07 -9.21 -15.24
N GLN A 322 -10.35 -9.12 -14.89
CA GLN A 322 -10.85 -8.10 -13.97
C GLN A 322 -10.36 -8.33 -12.53
N GLU A 323 -10.28 -9.59 -12.08
CA GLU A 323 -9.66 -9.93 -10.80
C GLU A 323 -8.18 -9.54 -10.75
N SER A 324 -7.45 -9.78 -11.84
CA SER A 324 -6.05 -9.37 -11.97
C SER A 324 -5.90 -7.84 -11.90
N LEU A 325 -6.81 -7.09 -12.53
CA LEU A 325 -6.84 -5.63 -12.45
C LEU A 325 -7.14 -5.15 -11.01
N LEU A 326 -8.07 -5.79 -10.30
CA LEU A 326 -8.34 -5.48 -8.89
C LEU A 326 -7.09 -5.68 -8.03
N LEU A 327 -6.35 -6.77 -8.23
CA LEU A 327 -5.09 -7.02 -7.54
C LEU A 327 -4.02 -5.97 -7.88
N TYR A 328 -3.94 -5.53 -9.14
CA TYR A 328 -3.02 -4.46 -9.54
C TYR A 328 -3.31 -3.15 -8.81
N TYR A 329 -4.58 -2.71 -8.79
CA TYR A 329 -4.95 -1.47 -8.10
C TYR A 329 -4.91 -1.60 -6.58
N TRP A 330 -5.14 -2.80 -6.04
CA TRP A 330 -4.88 -3.11 -4.64
C TRP A 330 -3.42 -2.84 -4.28
N ASP A 331 -2.47 -3.45 -4.98
CA ASP A 331 -1.02 -3.28 -4.75
C ASP A 331 -0.65 -1.79 -4.83
N LEU A 332 -1.15 -1.08 -5.84
CA LEU A 332 -0.88 0.35 -6.03
C LEU A 332 -1.45 1.23 -4.91
N HIS A 333 -2.61 0.88 -4.34
CA HIS A 333 -3.14 1.61 -3.19
C HIS A 333 -2.33 1.38 -1.93
N GLN A 334 -1.87 0.15 -1.70
CA GLN A 334 -0.97 -0.16 -0.58
C GLN A 334 0.31 0.69 -0.65
N GLU A 335 0.96 0.71 -1.82
CA GLU A 335 2.17 1.52 -2.05
C GLU A 335 1.93 3.01 -1.76
N ARG A 336 0.79 3.55 -2.21
CA ARG A 336 0.43 4.95 -1.99
C ARG A 336 0.17 5.28 -0.52
N PHE A 337 -0.55 4.41 0.21
CA PHE A 337 -0.80 4.59 1.64
C PHE A 337 0.46 4.40 2.49
N HIS A 338 1.46 3.69 1.98
CA HIS A 338 2.75 3.57 2.65
C HIS A 338 3.68 4.76 2.31
N GLY A 339 3.72 5.20 1.05
CA GLY A 339 4.76 6.11 0.55
C GLY A 339 4.30 7.55 0.34
N GLU A 340 3.11 7.75 -0.24
CA GLU A 340 2.65 9.08 -0.67
C GLU A 340 1.84 9.80 0.41
N TYR A 341 0.79 9.17 0.94
CA TYR A 341 -0.11 9.71 1.96
C TYR A 341 -0.42 8.68 3.04
N VAL A 342 -0.79 9.13 4.23
CA VAL A 342 -1.12 8.23 5.35
C VAL A 342 -2.62 8.18 5.66
N HIS A 343 -3.36 9.20 5.21
CA HIS A 343 -4.78 9.29 5.45
C HIS A 343 -5.48 10.09 4.35
N ALA A 344 -6.78 9.87 4.19
CA ALA A 344 -7.62 10.65 3.31
C ALA A 344 -8.97 10.90 3.96
N VAL A 345 -9.44 12.15 3.96
CA VAL A 345 -10.69 12.56 4.62
C VAL A 345 -11.78 12.74 3.57
N VAL A 346 -12.98 12.24 3.87
CA VAL A 346 -14.18 12.45 3.04
C VAL A 346 -14.75 13.84 3.34
N GLN A 347 -15.19 14.56 2.32
CA GLN A 347 -15.89 15.83 2.44
C GLN A 347 -17.42 15.59 2.34
N PRO A 348 -18.14 15.42 3.46
CA PRO A 348 -19.55 15.03 3.44
C PRO A 348 -20.44 16.08 2.75
N ASP A 349 -20.15 17.36 2.95
CA ASP A 349 -20.93 18.46 2.35
C ASP A 349 -20.74 18.57 0.82
N ALA A 350 -19.79 17.83 0.25
CA ALA A 350 -19.50 17.82 -1.18
C ALA A 350 -20.15 16.64 -1.93
N THR A 351 -20.82 15.72 -1.23
CA THR A 351 -21.46 14.57 -1.86
C THR A 351 -22.66 14.99 -2.69
N LYS A 352 -22.72 14.48 -3.92
CA LYS A 352 -23.87 14.69 -4.81
C LYS A 352 -24.39 13.36 -5.30
N ILE A 353 -25.69 13.11 -5.08
CA ILE A 353 -26.39 11.94 -5.59
C ILE A 353 -27.21 12.36 -6.80
N THR A 354 -27.12 11.60 -7.89
CA THR A 354 -27.90 11.82 -9.11
C THR A 354 -28.52 10.51 -9.59
N VAL A 355 -29.79 10.56 -10.00
CA VAL A 355 -30.44 9.42 -10.66
C VAL A 355 -30.06 9.43 -12.14
N VAL A 356 -29.46 8.34 -12.64
CA VAL A 356 -28.98 8.25 -14.03
C VAL A 356 -29.82 7.33 -14.90
N LYS A 357 -30.58 6.42 -14.29
CA LYS A 357 -31.56 5.56 -14.96
C LYS A 357 -32.74 5.33 -14.00
N GLY A 358 -33.94 5.18 -14.55
CA GLY A 358 -35.15 4.98 -13.78
C GLY A 358 -35.87 6.29 -13.44
N TYR A 359 -37.03 6.18 -12.80
CA TYR A 359 -37.83 7.33 -12.39
C TYR A 359 -37.13 8.15 -11.31
N SER A 360 -37.17 9.48 -11.46
CA SER A 360 -36.63 10.45 -10.51
C SER A 360 -37.55 11.66 -10.44
N ASP A 361 -37.95 12.05 -9.23
CA ASP A 361 -38.60 13.33 -8.95
C ASP A 361 -37.79 14.09 -7.89
N GLU A 362 -36.55 14.45 -8.26
CA GLU A 362 -35.65 15.24 -7.40
C GLU A 362 -36.25 16.60 -7.00
N SER A 363 -37.21 17.11 -7.76
CA SER A 363 -37.87 18.41 -7.51
C SER A 363 -39.09 18.33 -6.59
N GLY A 364 -39.61 17.13 -6.32
CA GLY A 364 -40.87 16.93 -5.60
C GLY A 364 -42.12 17.43 -6.34
N LEU A 365 -41.96 17.85 -7.60
CA LEU A 365 -43.01 18.52 -8.36
C LEU A 365 -43.99 17.51 -8.94
N GLU A 366 -43.50 16.39 -9.47
CA GLU A 366 -44.36 15.35 -10.01
C GLU A 366 -45.10 14.61 -8.89
N SER A 367 -44.42 14.31 -7.79
CA SER A 367 -44.97 13.67 -6.60
C SER A 367 -46.03 14.51 -5.89
N PHE A 368 -46.02 15.83 -6.08
CA PHE A 368 -47.10 16.72 -5.62
C PHE A 368 -48.42 16.48 -6.38
N PHE A 369 -48.36 16.11 -7.67
CA PHE A 369 -49.54 15.91 -8.51
C PHE A 369 -49.97 14.45 -8.63
N LEU A 370 -49.12 13.51 -8.25
CA LEU A 370 -49.35 12.07 -8.43
C LEU A 370 -49.65 11.38 -7.09
N SER A 371 -50.65 10.50 -7.08
CA SER A 371 -50.87 9.59 -5.95
C SER A 371 -49.73 8.57 -5.79
N GLN A 372 -49.59 7.96 -4.61
CA GLN A 372 -48.56 6.92 -4.40
C GLN A 372 -48.68 5.74 -5.37
N GLU A 373 -49.91 5.34 -5.73
CA GLU A 373 -50.16 4.27 -6.71
C GLU A 373 -49.69 4.67 -8.13
N GLU A 374 -49.91 5.92 -8.54
CA GLU A 374 -49.46 6.44 -9.84
C GLU A 374 -47.94 6.59 -9.89
N GLN A 375 -47.31 7.05 -8.80
CA GLN A 375 -45.84 7.11 -8.69
C GLN A 375 -45.21 5.71 -8.83
N GLN A 376 -45.80 4.70 -8.18
CA GLN A 376 -45.34 3.31 -8.30
C GLN A 376 -45.54 2.74 -9.71
N ALA A 377 -46.68 3.03 -10.34
CA ALA A 377 -46.96 2.61 -11.72
C ALA A 377 -46.00 3.26 -12.73
N ILE A 378 -45.64 4.53 -12.52
CA ILE A 378 -44.64 5.23 -13.32
C ILE A 378 -43.26 4.60 -13.08
N ALA A 379 -42.83 4.43 -11.83
CA ALA A 379 -41.55 3.79 -11.51
C ALA A 379 -41.42 2.39 -12.16
N ALA A 380 -42.49 1.59 -12.14
CA ALA A 380 -42.52 0.28 -12.80
C ALA A 380 -42.35 0.33 -14.32
N ARG A 381 -42.78 1.41 -15.00
CA ARG A 381 -42.58 1.62 -16.45
C ARG A 381 -41.15 2.01 -16.81
N TYR A 382 -40.48 2.78 -15.94
CA TYR A 382 -39.09 3.21 -16.16
C TYR A 382 -38.06 2.10 -15.87
N GLY A 383 -38.50 0.99 -15.27
CA GLY A 383 -37.66 -0.18 -15.00
C GLY A 383 -36.69 0.06 -13.85
N GLU A 384 -35.49 -0.51 -13.98
CA GLU A 384 -34.45 -0.48 -12.94
C GLU A 384 -33.94 0.94 -12.67
N LYS A 385 -33.94 1.33 -11.39
CA LYS A 385 -33.40 2.62 -10.93
C LYS A 385 -31.90 2.49 -10.66
N VAL A 386 -31.09 3.35 -11.25
CA VAL A 386 -29.64 3.42 -11.03
C VAL A 386 -29.26 4.82 -10.59
N GLU A 387 -28.54 4.90 -9.47
CA GLU A 387 -28.09 6.16 -8.88
C GLU A 387 -26.57 6.18 -8.82
N TYR A 388 -25.99 7.36 -9.07
CA TYR A 388 -24.58 7.62 -8.80
C TYR A 388 -24.43 8.59 -7.64
N ALA A 389 -23.44 8.35 -6.79
CA ALA A 389 -22.98 9.32 -5.81
C ALA A 389 -21.55 9.74 -6.15
N SER A 390 -21.26 11.04 -6.13
CA SER A 390 -19.92 11.59 -6.29
C SER A 390 -19.43 12.09 -4.93
N VAL A 391 -18.46 11.39 -4.35
CA VAL A 391 -17.87 11.70 -3.04
C VAL A 391 -16.49 12.30 -3.26
N GLN A 392 -16.14 13.36 -2.52
CA GLN A 392 -14.82 13.99 -2.59
C GLN A 392 -13.93 13.56 -1.43
N THR A 393 -12.69 13.19 -1.74
CA THR A 393 -11.65 12.87 -0.75
C THR A 393 -10.48 13.83 -0.85
N VAL A 394 -9.81 14.05 0.28
CA VAL A 394 -8.58 14.83 0.36
C VAL A 394 -7.53 14.00 1.10
N ALA A 395 -6.42 13.69 0.44
CA ALA A 395 -5.31 12.94 1.01
C ALA A 395 -4.30 13.84 1.74
N PHE A 396 -3.67 13.31 2.78
CA PHE A 396 -2.69 13.98 3.61
C PHE A 396 -1.44 13.13 3.83
N ASP A 397 -0.27 13.76 3.75
CA ASP A 397 1.00 13.11 4.06
C ASP A 397 1.19 12.89 5.57
N LYS A 398 2.27 12.22 5.96
CA LYS A 398 2.61 11.95 7.38
C LYS A 398 2.79 13.20 8.24
N ASN A 399 3.04 14.37 7.63
CA ASN A 399 3.17 15.65 8.30
C ASN A 399 1.84 16.42 8.33
N GLY A 400 0.76 15.81 7.84
CA GLY A 400 -0.55 16.41 7.74
C GLY A 400 -0.74 17.31 6.52
N LYS A 401 0.23 17.41 5.61
CA LYS A 401 0.11 18.29 4.44
C LYS A 401 -0.83 17.67 3.41
N GLN A 402 -1.80 18.45 2.94
CA GLN A 402 -2.66 18.04 1.83
C GLN A 402 -1.84 17.73 0.57
N LEU A 403 -2.18 16.63 -0.08
CA LEU A 403 -1.62 16.24 -1.38
C LEU A 403 -2.63 16.48 -2.50
N GLY A 404 -2.21 17.29 -3.48
CA GLY A 404 -3.01 17.56 -4.67
C GLY A 404 -4.34 18.26 -4.37
N SER A 405 -5.22 18.24 -5.37
CA SER A 405 -6.60 18.75 -5.25
C SER A 405 -7.54 17.65 -4.78
N PRO A 406 -8.69 17.99 -4.16
CA PRO A 406 -9.71 17.01 -3.81
C PRO A 406 -10.06 16.10 -4.99
N VAL A 407 -10.10 14.79 -4.74
CA VAL A 407 -10.35 13.76 -5.75
C VAL A 407 -11.80 13.31 -5.68
N LYS A 408 -12.45 13.20 -6.84
CA LYS A 408 -13.83 12.71 -6.93
C LYS A 408 -13.82 11.20 -7.14
N ARG A 409 -14.61 10.49 -6.35
CA ARG A 409 -14.87 9.06 -6.50
C ARG A 409 -16.35 8.84 -6.75
N ASN A 410 -16.67 8.07 -7.80
CA ASN A 410 -18.05 7.75 -8.11
C ASN A 410 -18.44 6.38 -7.53
N LEU A 411 -19.63 6.35 -6.96
CA LEU A 411 -20.29 5.19 -6.39
C LEU A 411 -21.57 4.93 -7.16
N ILE A 412 -22.01 3.68 -7.20
CA ILE A 412 -23.23 3.24 -7.87
C ILE A 412 -24.11 2.46 -6.90
N ARG A 413 -25.42 2.62 -7.01
CA ARG A 413 -26.38 1.65 -6.47
C ARG A 413 -27.51 1.42 -7.45
N THR A 414 -28.16 0.28 -7.28
CA THR A 414 -29.27 -0.17 -8.13
C THR A 414 -30.47 -0.50 -7.27
N ASN A 415 -31.66 -0.05 -7.68
CA ASN A 415 -32.96 -0.29 -7.02
C ASN A 415 -32.94 0.03 -5.51
N ASN A 416 -32.32 1.14 -5.12
CA ASN A 416 -32.11 1.54 -3.72
C ASN A 416 -31.38 0.49 -2.86
N GLY A 417 -30.66 -0.45 -3.46
CA GLY A 417 -29.78 -1.39 -2.75
C GLY A 417 -28.51 -0.73 -2.22
N ARG A 418 -27.57 -1.57 -1.78
CA ARG A 418 -26.27 -1.15 -1.24
C ARG A 418 -25.47 -0.32 -2.26
N TRP A 419 -24.75 0.68 -1.78
CA TRP A 419 -23.77 1.43 -2.58
C TRP A 419 -22.51 0.60 -2.84
N TYR A 420 -21.90 0.82 -4.00
CA TYR A 420 -20.64 0.20 -4.41
C TYR A 420 -19.68 1.23 -4.99
N ILE A 421 -18.39 1.06 -4.75
CA ILE A 421 -17.33 1.80 -5.42
C ILE A 421 -17.28 1.38 -6.89
N ARG A 422 -17.50 2.34 -7.80
CA ARG A 422 -17.39 2.11 -9.25
C ARG A 422 -15.98 2.35 -9.76
N ASP A 423 -15.36 3.42 -9.26
CA ASP A 423 -14.05 3.92 -9.70
C ASP A 423 -12.98 3.59 -8.64
N TYR A 424 -12.73 2.30 -8.42
CA TYR A 424 -11.78 1.81 -7.41
C TYR A 424 -10.31 2.12 -7.77
N GLU A 425 -10.05 2.44 -9.03
CA GLU A 425 -8.74 2.65 -9.64
C GLU A 425 -8.11 4.00 -9.24
N ILE A 426 -8.97 4.96 -8.89
CA ILE A 426 -8.62 6.34 -8.58
C ILE A 426 -7.91 6.40 -7.22
N ARG A 427 -6.78 7.11 -7.14
CA ARG A 427 -6.06 7.42 -5.88
C ARG A 427 -6.92 8.22 -4.90
N PHE A 428 -6.59 8.20 -3.62
CA PHE A 428 -7.26 9.06 -2.64
C PHE A 428 -6.81 10.52 -2.71
#